data_AF-A0A0F3IRI3-F1
#
_entry.id   AF-A0A0F3IRI3-F1
#
_cell.length_a   1.000
_cell.length_b   1.000
_cell.length_c   1.000
_cell.angle_alpha   90.00
_cell.angle_beta   90.00
_cell.angle_gamma   90.00
#
_symmetry.space_group_name_H-M   'P 1'
#
loop_
_entity.id
_entity.type
_entity.pdbx_description
1 polymer ?
#
loop_
_entity_poly.entity_id
_entity_poly.type
_entity_poly.pdbx_seq_one_letter_code
_entity_poly.pdbx_strand_id
1 'polypeptide(L)'
;MNETAATQDLLAALVGQAGTLLDAGVNVGRYSWFMARHRRAGVPLYGFDPNADAFALARRNLAGLPDITLLPIGLAAQDEEATLAVPQDATGNPISGLGFVLGGNPPPTGSAIHSITLKSLDGLISDGMVRLVSPVLLKMDIEGYEPAASREWRRFWPATAPGFSLNASLSIYSARGTTGRTCLRRFTRWGISFLPKLGVGSSPFTNRLTAR
;
A
#
# COMPACT_ATOMS: atom_id res chain seq x y z
N MET A 1 8.53 1.28 16.63
CA MET A 1 7.72 2.52 16.65
C MET A 1 6.26 2.11 16.61
N ASN A 2 5.46 2.47 17.61
CA ASN A 2 4.02 2.18 17.66
C ASN A 2 3.24 3.40 17.21
N GLU A 3 2.19 3.21 16.41
CA GLU A 3 1.23 4.28 16.11
C GLU A 3 0.59 4.78 17.41
N THR A 4 0.23 6.06 17.44
CA THR A 4 -0.52 6.61 18.57
C THR A 4 -1.95 6.05 18.60
N ALA A 5 -2.58 6.01 19.77
CA ALA A 5 -3.97 5.56 19.92
C ALA A 5 -4.93 6.32 18.98
N ALA A 6 -4.77 7.64 18.89
CA ALA A 6 -5.57 8.47 17.98
C ALA A 6 -5.40 8.09 16.49
N THR A 7 -4.22 7.63 16.08
CA THR A 7 -3.98 7.15 14.71
C THR A 7 -4.68 5.81 14.47
N GLN A 8 -4.66 4.93 15.47
CA GLN A 8 -5.33 3.63 15.41
C GLN A 8 -6.86 3.80 15.37
N ASP A 9 -7.43 4.68 16.20
CA ASP A 9 -8.87 4.95 16.23
C ASP A 9 -9.38 5.50 14.89
N LEU A 10 -8.62 6.43 14.31
CA LEU A 10 -8.96 6.97 13.00
C LEU A 10 -8.86 5.92 11.89
N LEU A 11 -7.80 5.09 11.91
CA LEU A 11 -7.67 4.00 10.96
C LEU A 11 -8.83 3.00 11.11
N ALA A 12 -9.20 2.64 12.33
CA ALA A 12 -10.35 1.77 12.59
C ALA A 12 -11.65 2.36 12.04
N ALA A 13 -11.88 3.66 12.23
CA ALA A 13 -13.05 4.35 11.71
C ALA A 13 -13.11 4.31 10.17
N LEU A 14 -11.98 4.54 9.49
CA LEU A 14 -11.88 4.46 8.03
C LEU A 14 -12.08 3.04 7.51
N VAL A 15 -11.47 2.06 8.16
CA VAL A 15 -11.63 0.63 7.84
C VAL A 15 -13.10 0.21 8.00
N GLY A 16 -13.77 0.66 9.06
CA GLY A 16 -15.19 0.37 9.29
C GLY A 16 -16.12 0.93 8.21
N GLN A 17 -15.72 2.01 7.55
CA GLN A 17 -16.50 2.64 6.48
C GLN A 17 -16.17 2.08 5.08
N ALA A 18 -15.03 1.40 4.91
CA ALA A 18 -14.60 0.87 3.62
C ALA A 18 -15.57 -0.20 3.08
N GLY A 19 -15.84 -0.15 1.77
CA GLY A 19 -16.46 -1.23 1.00
C GLY A 19 -15.42 -2.19 0.41
N THR A 20 -14.16 -1.78 0.30
CA THR A 20 -13.02 -2.65 -0.09
C THR A 20 -11.72 -2.14 0.51
N LEU A 21 -10.86 -3.06 0.93
CA LEU A 21 -9.56 -2.76 1.53
C LEU A 21 -8.44 -3.29 0.64
N LEU A 22 -7.42 -2.46 0.41
CA LEU A 22 -6.22 -2.80 -0.34
C LEU A 22 -4.98 -2.54 0.53
N ASP A 23 -4.08 -3.50 0.63
CA ASP A 23 -2.79 -3.40 1.33
C ASP A 23 -1.64 -3.65 0.34
N ALA A 24 -1.07 -2.58 -0.21
CA ALA A 24 0.12 -2.66 -1.04
C ALA A 24 1.38 -2.67 -0.15
N GLY A 25 2.16 -3.75 -0.26
CA GLY A 25 3.31 -4.04 0.60
C GLY A 25 2.86 -4.62 1.95
N VAL A 26 2.21 -5.78 1.91
CA VAL A 26 1.68 -6.46 3.11
C VAL A 26 2.78 -6.70 4.15
N ASN A 27 4.01 -6.95 3.70
CA ASN A 27 5.16 -7.33 4.50
C ASN A 27 4.80 -8.53 5.39
N VAL A 28 4.86 -8.40 6.71
CA VAL A 28 4.48 -9.47 7.66
C VAL A 28 2.98 -9.50 7.99
N GLY A 29 2.16 -8.64 7.38
CA GLY A 29 0.70 -8.62 7.55
C GLY A 29 0.18 -7.77 8.72
N ARG A 30 0.99 -6.88 9.31
CA ARG A 30 0.58 -6.06 10.48
C ARG A 30 -0.68 -5.21 10.18
N TYR A 31 -0.67 -4.45 9.09
CA TYR A 31 -1.81 -3.60 8.74
C TYR A 31 -2.98 -4.43 8.20
N SER A 32 -2.72 -5.44 7.36
CA SER A 32 -3.75 -6.40 6.94
C SER A 32 -4.48 -7.04 8.12
N TRP A 33 -3.76 -7.46 9.17
CA TRP A 33 -4.37 -8.00 10.40
C TRP A 33 -5.24 -6.95 11.10
N PHE A 34 -4.72 -5.72 11.25
CA PHE A 34 -5.46 -4.62 11.86
C PHE A 34 -6.75 -4.32 11.08
N MET A 35 -6.65 -4.19 9.76
CA MET A 35 -7.79 -3.92 8.89
C MET A 35 -8.80 -5.06 8.93
N ALA A 36 -8.34 -6.31 8.96
CA ALA A 36 -9.23 -7.47 9.08
C ALA A 36 -10.03 -7.50 10.40
N ARG A 37 -9.46 -6.99 11.50
CA ARG A 37 -10.13 -6.93 12.81
C ARG A 37 -11.14 -5.81 12.93
N HIS A 38 -11.00 -4.73 12.16
CA HIS A 38 -11.84 -3.53 12.28
C HIS A 38 -12.83 -3.35 11.13
N ARG A 39 -12.75 -4.18 10.08
CA ARG A 39 -13.66 -4.10 8.94
C ARG A 39 -15.00 -4.76 9.25
N ARG A 40 -16.03 -4.32 8.53
CA ARG A 40 -17.35 -4.99 8.54
C ARG A 40 -17.24 -6.38 7.93
N ALA A 41 -18.08 -7.32 8.41
CA ALA A 41 -18.14 -8.67 7.85
C ALA A 41 -18.45 -8.64 6.35
N GLY A 42 -17.81 -9.51 5.58
CA GLY A 42 -17.97 -9.58 4.11
C GLY A 42 -17.27 -8.47 3.32
N VAL A 43 -16.63 -7.49 3.96
CA VAL A 43 -15.78 -6.52 3.25
C VAL A 43 -14.49 -7.21 2.82
N PRO A 44 -14.18 -7.26 1.51
CA PRO A 44 -12.98 -7.93 1.02
C PRO A 44 -11.72 -7.12 1.36
N LEU A 45 -10.65 -7.85 1.70
CA LEU A 45 -9.31 -7.30 1.86
C LEU A 45 -8.34 -8.00 0.91
N TYR A 46 -7.70 -7.21 0.05
CA TYR A 46 -6.67 -7.68 -0.88
C TYR A 46 -5.30 -7.18 -0.43
N GLY A 47 -4.37 -8.11 -0.21
CA GLY A 47 -2.99 -7.81 0.13
C GLY A 47 -2.04 -8.18 -1.01
N PHE A 48 -1.09 -7.31 -1.31
CA PHE A 48 -0.11 -7.47 -2.38
C PHE A 48 1.30 -7.37 -1.81
N ASP A 49 2.14 -8.38 -2.07
CA ASP A 49 3.58 -8.29 -1.77
C ASP A 49 4.37 -9.18 -2.74
N PRO A 50 5.34 -8.63 -3.49
CA PRO A 50 6.17 -9.41 -4.40
C PRO A 50 7.28 -10.18 -3.68
N ASN A 51 7.61 -9.85 -2.43
CA ASN A 51 8.67 -10.53 -1.69
C ASN A 51 8.16 -11.88 -1.16
N ALA A 52 8.66 -12.99 -1.69
CA ALA A 52 8.22 -14.34 -1.34
C ALA A 52 8.35 -14.65 0.17
N ASP A 53 9.43 -14.18 0.83
CA ASP A 53 9.67 -14.43 2.25
C ASP A 53 8.69 -13.65 3.12
N ALA A 54 8.50 -12.37 2.82
CA ALA A 54 7.53 -11.53 3.52
C ALA A 54 6.10 -12.06 3.29
N PHE A 55 5.78 -12.42 2.05
CA PHE A 55 4.50 -13.00 1.68
C PHE A 55 4.21 -14.31 2.43
N ALA A 56 5.20 -15.19 2.59
CA ALA A 56 5.07 -16.41 3.38
C ALA A 56 4.76 -16.11 4.86
N LEU A 57 5.42 -15.10 5.44
CA LEU A 57 5.12 -14.63 6.80
C LEU A 57 3.70 -14.05 6.91
N ALA A 58 3.28 -13.21 5.96
CA ALA A 58 1.92 -12.67 5.93
C ALA A 58 0.87 -13.78 5.84
N ARG A 59 1.05 -14.75 4.94
CA ARG A 59 0.15 -15.91 4.82
C ARG A 59 0.01 -16.66 6.13
N ARG A 60 1.12 -16.89 6.84
CA ARG A 60 1.10 -17.54 8.15
C ARG A 60 0.37 -16.68 9.19
N ASN A 61 0.70 -15.39 9.28
CA ASN A 61 0.18 -14.50 10.32
C ASN A 61 -1.31 -14.15 10.13
N LEU A 62 -1.80 -14.19 8.89
CA LEU A 62 -3.18 -13.89 8.51
C LEU A 62 -4.03 -15.17 8.35
N ALA A 63 -3.45 -16.34 8.56
CA ALA A 63 -4.16 -17.62 8.50
C ALA A 63 -5.35 -17.62 9.47
N GLY A 64 -6.50 -18.10 8.98
CA GLY A 64 -7.74 -18.19 9.77
C GLY A 64 -8.57 -16.91 9.84
N LEU A 65 -8.12 -15.80 9.24
CA LEU A 65 -8.98 -14.62 9.05
C LEU A 65 -9.82 -14.81 7.77
N PRO A 66 -11.15 -14.60 7.82
CA PRO A 66 -12.03 -14.76 6.65
C PRO A 66 -11.76 -13.66 5.62
N ASP A 67 -12.27 -13.79 4.39
CA ASP A 67 -12.34 -12.73 3.36
C ASP A 67 -11.04 -11.92 3.13
N ILE A 68 -9.88 -12.59 3.22
CA ILE A 68 -8.57 -12.03 2.85
C ILE A 68 -8.05 -12.77 1.62
N THR A 69 -7.69 -12.02 0.58
CA THR A 69 -6.99 -12.53 -0.59
C THR A 69 -5.58 -11.94 -0.61
N LEU A 70 -4.56 -12.80 -0.54
CA LEU A 70 -3.17 -12.40 -0.64
C LEU A 70 -2.62 -12.79 -2.00
N LEU A 71 -2.01 -11.84 -2.70
CA LEU A 71 -1.44 -12.02 -4.04
C LEU A 71 0.08 -11.78 -4.00
N PRO A 72 0.91 -12.75 -4.46
CA PRO A 72 2.37 -12.65 -4.43
C PRO A 72 2.89 -11.78 -5.59
N ILE A 73 2.38 -10.57 -5.70
CA ILE A 73 2.65 -9.61 -6.77
C ILE A 73 2.86 -8.23 -6.16
N GLY A 74 3.68 -7.41 -6.81
CA GLY A 74 3.75 -5.98 -6.50
C GLY A 74 2.76 -5.19 -7.33
N LEU A 75 2.14 -4.16 -6.76
CA LEU A 75 1.33 -3.23 -7.53
C LEU A 75 2.23 -2.23 -8.25
N ALA A 76 2.00 -2.08 -9.55
CA ALA A 76 2.71 -1.16 -10.43
C ALA A 76 1.74 -0.39 -11.33
N ALA A 77 2.27 0.53 -12.14
CA ALA A 77 1.48 1.25 -13.15
C ALA A 77 1.13 0.37 -14.36
N GLN A 78 1.98 -0.62 -14.66
CA GLN A 78 1.85 -1.54 -15.79
C GLN A 78 2.33 -2.92 -15.36
N ASP A 79 1.93 -3.94 -16.10
CA ASP A 79 2.41 -5.30 -15.91
C ASP A 79 3.86 -5.41 -16.38
N GLU A 80 4.74 -5.90 -15.50
CA GLU A 80 6.16 -6.07 -15.80
C GLU A 80 6.78 -7.15 -14.91
N GLU A 81 7.86 -7.75 -15.39
CA GLU A 81 8.77 -8.53 -14.54
C GLU A 81 9.88 -7.60 -14.07
N ALA A 82 10.19 -7.66 -12.78
CA ALA A 82 11.22 -6.82 -12.17
C ALA A 82 12.11 -7.64 -11.24
N THR A 83 13.17 -7.00 -10.76
CA THR A 83 14.11 -7.62 -9.82
C THR A 83 14.01 -6.93 -8.48
N LEU A 84 13.75 -7.71 -7.43
CA LEU A 84 13.78 -7.27 -6.04
C LEU A 84 15.13 -7.60 -5.43
N ALA A 85 15.80 -6.60 -4.84
CA ALA A 85 16.95 -6.81 -3.97
C ALA A 85 16.50 -6.76 -2.51
N VAL A 86 16.85 -7.79 -1.74
CA VAL A 86 16.54 -7.89 -0.31
C VAL A 86 17.86 -7.95 0.47
N PRO A 87 18.18 -6.94 1.29
CA PRO A 87 19.38 -6.97 2.12
C PRO A 87 19.41 -8.20 3.04
N GLN A 88 20.57 -8.81 3.21
CA GLN A 88 20.77 -9.92 4.13
C GLN A 88 21.52 -9.48 5.39
N ASP A 89 21.27 -10.15 6.51
CA ASP A 89 22.06 -9.97 7.72
C ASP A 89 23.45 -10.62 7.62
N ALA A 90 24.27 -10.48 8.67
CA ALA A 90 25.61 -11.06 8.71
C ALA A 90 25.64 -12.60 8.61
N THR A 91 24.50 -13.26 8.78
CA THR A 91 24.33 -14.72 8.64
C THR A 91 23.71 -15.12 7.30
N GLY A 92 23.48 -14.17 6.40
CA GLY A 92 22.89 -14.40 5.07
C GLY A 92 21.37 -14.51 5.07
N ASN A 93 20.69 -14.23 6.19
CA ASN A 93 19.23 -14.29 6.23
C ASN A 93 18.63 -13.00 5.66
N PRO A 94 17.61 -13.08 4.79
CA PRO A 94 16.90 -11.91 4.28
C PRO A 94 16.31 -11.07 5.41
N ILE A 95 16.57 -9.77 5.40
CA ILE A 95 15.99 -8.82 6.35
C ILE A 95 14.63 -8.37 5.80
N SER A 96 13.56 -9.01 6.30
CA SER A 96 12.18 -8.71 5.91
C SER A 96 11.86 -7.23 6.11
N GLY A 97 11.20 -6.62 5.12
CA GLY A 97 10.82 -5.20 5.14
C GLY A 97 11.89 -4.21 4.70
N LEU A 98 13.03 -4.66 4.16
CA LEU A 98 14.05 -3.79 3.54
C LEU A 98 14.24 -4.05 2.05
N GLY A 99 13.37 -4.85 1.43
CA GLY A 99 13.43 -5.16 0.01
C GLY A 99 13.06 -3.97 -0.87
N PHE A 100 13.73 -3.79 -2.00
CA PHE A 100 13.42 -2.73 -2.97
C PHE A 100 13.63 -3.19 -4.41
N VAL A 101 12.87 -2.60 -5.34
CA VAL A 101 12.93 -2.94 -6.77
C VAL A 101 14.13 -2.25 -7.42
N LEU A 102 14.92 -2.99 -8.19
CA LEU A 102 16.10 -2.47 -8.88
C LEU A 102 15.69 -1.70 -10.15
N GLY A 103 15.92 -0.39 -10.14
CA GLY A 103 15.76 0.49 -11.31
C GLY A 103 16.97 0.50 -12.25
N GLY A 104 17.58 -0.66 -12.53
CA GLY A 104 18.76 -0.79 -13.39
C GLY A 104 20.13 -0.53 -12.74
N ASN A 105 20.16 -0.21 -11.44
CA ASN A 105 21.41 -0.14 -10.67
C ASN A 105 21.83 -1.54 -10.19
N PRO A 106 23.14 -1.81 -10.03
CA PRO A 106 23.60 -3.04 -9.41
C PRO A 106 23.07 -3.13 -7.98
N PRO A 107 22.71 -4.35 -7.52
CA PRO A 107 22.23 -4.52 -6.16
C PRO A 107 23.32 -4.21 -5.15
N PRO A 108 22.97 -3.69 -3.95
CA PRO A 108 23.90 -3.55 -2.86
C PRO A 108 24.53 -4.89 -2.52
N THR A 109 25.83 -4.86 -2.23
CA THR A 109 26.59 -6.03 -1.78
C THR A 109 25.89 -6.71 -0.61
N GLY A 110 25.73 -8.04 -0.68
CA GLY A 110 25.04 -8.82 0.37
C GLY A 110 23.52 -8.79 0.29
N SER A 111 22.94 -8.53 -0.89
CA SER A 111 21.49 -8.66 -1.11
C SER A 111 21.16 -9.98 -1.81
N ALA A 112 20.09 -10.63 -1.37
CA ALA A 112 19.43 -11.67 -2.14
C ALA A 112 18.64 -11.04 -3.30
N ILE A 113 18.65 -11.69 -4.46
CA ILE A 113 18.06 -11.18 -5.69
C ILE A 113 16.93 -12.11 -6.11
N HIS A 114 15.74 -11.54 -6.30
CA HIS A 114 14.54 -12.29 -6.65
C HIS A 114 13.88 -11.67 -7.89
N SER A 115 13.52 -12.50 -8.87
CA SER A 115 12.58 -12.09 -9.91
C SER A 115 11.18 -11.99 -9.31
N ILE A 116 10.51 -10.89 -9.60
CA ILE A 116 9.18 -10.59 -9.08
C ILE A 116 8.25 -10.14 -10.20
N THR A 117 6.99 -10.52 -10.07
CA THR A 117 5.93 -10.07 -10.96
C THR A 117 5.28 -8.81 -10.40
N LEU A 118 5.20 -7.78 -11.24
CA LEU A 118 4.47 -6.56 -10.99
C LEU A 118 3.23 -6.50 -11.87
N LYS A 119 2.12 -6.04 -11.30
CA LYS A 119 0.82 -5.98 -11.96
C LYS A 119 0.13 -4.64 -11.75
N SER A 120 -0.56 -4.19 -12.78
CA SER A 120 -1.47 -3.04 -12.67
C SER A 120 -2.74 -3.40 -11.90
N LEU A 121 -3.25 -2.47 -11.09
CA LEU A 121 -4.54 -2.67 -10.42
C LEU A 121 -5.69 -2.79 -11.45
N ASP A 122 -5.63 -2.03 -12.55
CA ASP A 122 -6.55 -2.12 -13.68
C ASP A 122 -6.62 -3.54 -14.26
N GLY A 123 -5.45 -4.15 -14.52
CA GLY A 123 -5.36 -5.52 -15.01
C GLY A 123 -6.00 -6.51 -14.04
N LEU A 124 -5.69 -6.39 -12.75
CA LEU A 124 -6.27 -7.27 -11.72
C LEU A 124 -7.80 -7.14 -11.59
N ILE A 125 -8.35 -5.96 -11.83
CA ILE A 125 -9.80 -5.73 -11.84
C ILE A 125 -10.42 -6.33 -13.11
N SER A 126 -9.81 -6.08 -14.27
CA SER A 126 -10.25 -6.63 -15.56
C SER A 126 -10.27 -8.15 -15.56
N ASP A 127 -9.26 -8.77 -14.94
CA ASP A 127 -9.12 -10.22 -14.81
C ASP A 127 -10.06 -10.81 -13.74
N GLY A 128 -10.81 -9.96 -13.02
CA GLY A 128 -11.73 -10.38 -11.96
C GLY A 128 -11.07 -10.84 -10.67
N MET A 129 -9.74 -10.69 -10.55
CA MET A 129 -8.95 -11.04 -9.36
C MET A 129 -9.21 -10.08 -8.20
N VAL A 130 -9.50 -8.81 -8.51
CA VAL A 130 -9.87 -7.79 -7.54
C VAL A 130 -11.23 -7.22 -7.88
N ARG A 131 -12.15 -7.21 -6.92
CA ARG A 131 -13.45 -6.55 -7.04
C ARG A 131 -13.53 -5.39 -6.06
N LEU A 132 -13.76 -4.20 -6.59
CA LEU A 132 -13.86 -2.97 -5.81
C LEU A 132 -15.32 -2.60 -5.53
N VAL A 133 -15.60 -2.29 -4.27
CA VAL A 133 -16.85 -1.69 -3.80
C VAL A 133 -16.49 -0.42 -3.04
N SER A 134 -17.06 0.71 -3.45
CA SER A 134 -16.80 1.99 -2.78
C SER A 134 -17.39 2.04 -1.36
N PRO A 135 -16.76 2.80 -0.44
CA PRO A 135 -15.48 3.48 -0.60
C PRO A 135 -14.28 2.52 -0.48
N VAL A 136 -13.20 2.77 -1.23
CA VAL A 136 -12.01 1.91 -1.21
C VAL A 136 -10.97 2.50 -0.28
N LEU A 137 -10.47 1.76 0.70
CA LEU A 137 -9.34 2.21 1.52
C LEU A 137 -8.07 1.47 1.05
N LEU A 138 -7.06 2.23 0.65
CA LEU A 138 -5.78 1.71 0.16
C LEU A 138 -4.62 2.17 1.05
N LYS A 139 -4.00 1.23 1.75
CA LYS A 139 -2.69 1.44 2.37
C LYS A 139 -1.60 1.11 1.34
N MET A 140 -0.58 1.97 1.26
CA MET A 140 0.57 1.81 0.36
C MET A 140 1.87 2.08 1.12
N ASP A 141 2.65 1.03 1.34
CA ASP A 141 3.98 1.09 1.92
C ASP A 141 4.83 0.04 1.20
N ILE A 142 5.41 0.43 0.06
CA ILE A 142 6.12 -0.46 -0.88
C ILE A 142 7.61 -0.09 -0.97
N GLU A 143 8.15 0.41 0.15
CA GLU A 143 9.57 0.65 0.41
C GLU A 143 10.29 1.42 -0.73
N GLY A 144 9.66 2.50 -1.22
CA GLY A 144 10.27 3.42 -2.19
C GLY A 144 9.80 3.27 -3.63
N TYR A 145 8.95 2.28 -3.94
CA TYR A 145 8.36 2.11 -5.28
C TYR A 145 7.07 2.92 -5.49
N GLU A 146 6.65 3.75 -4.52
CA GLU A 146 5.36 4.47 -4.54
C GLU A 146 5.17 5.37 -5.78
N PRO A 147 6.16 6.16 -6.23
CA PRO A 147 5.98 7.03 -7.40
C PRO A 147 5.84 6.28 -8.71
N ALA A 148 6.43 5.09 -8.82
CA ALA A 148 6.34 4.23 -9.99
C ALA A 148 4.98 3.53 -10.01
N ALA A 149 4.58 2.94 -8.89
CA ALA A 149 3.27 2.29 -8.76
C ALA A 149 2.10 3.24 -9.02
N SER A 150 2.18 4.48 -8.51
CA SER A 150 1.09 5.45 -8.61
C SER A 150 1.01 6.23 -9.92
N ARG A 151 1.95 6.07 -10.87
CA ARG A 151 2.13 7.01 -11.99
C ARG A 151 0.94 7.11 -12.94
N GLU A 152 0.22 6.01 -13.15
CA GLU A 152 -0.86 5.90 -14.15
C GLU A 152 -2.27 5.72 -13.56
N TRP A 153 -2.42 5.74 -12.23
CA TRP A 153 -3.72 5.52 -11.56
C TRP A 153 -4.79 6.60 -11.84
N ARG A 154 -4.44 7.60 -12.63
CA ARG A 154 -5.30 8.70 -13.11
C ARG A 154 -6.57 8.21 -13.81
N ARG A 155 -6.57 7.00 -14.39
CA ARG A 155 -7.72 6.42 -15.10
C ARG A 155 -8.88 6.01 -14.17
N PHE A 156 -8.59 5.65 -12.91
CA PHE A 156 -9.58 5.29 -11.89
C PHE A 156 -10.17 6.46 -11.13
N TRP A 157 -9.59 7.64 -11.30
CA TRP A 157 -9.97 8.82 -10.55
C TRP A 157 -10.48 9.92 -11.49
N PRO A 158 -11.56 9.69 -12.26
CA PRO A 158 -12.15 10.77 -13.02
C PRO A 158 -12.64 11.82 -12.03
N ALA A 159 -12.12 13.05 -12.17
CA ALA A 159 -12.59 14.19 -11.41
C ALA A 159 -14.09 14.50 -11.65
N THR A 160 -14.75 13.82 -12.60
CA THR A 160 -16.08 14.17 -13.11
C THR A 160 -16.82 13.01 -13.80
N ALA A 161 -16.96 11.82 -13.18
CA ALA A 161 -17.90 10.80 -13.67
C ALA A 161 -19.11 10.67 -12.72
N PRO A 162 -20.33 11.07 -13.12
CA PRO A 162 -21.51 10.90 -12.29
C PRO A 162 -21.81 9.40 -12.15
N GLY A 163 -21.69 8.88 -10.93
CA GLY A 163 -22.00 7.47 -10.59
C GLY A 163 -20.82 6.62 -10.16
N PHE A 164 -19.57 7.10 -10.28
CA PHE A 164 -18.38 6.38 -9.83
C PHE A 164 -17.47 7.29 -9.00
N SER A 165 -17.85 7.57 -7.74
CA SER A 165 -16.93 8.15 -6.77
C SER A 165 -16.12 7.02 -6.13
N LEU A 166 -14.90 6.78 -6.62
CA LEU A 166 -13.92 6.10 -5.78
C LEU A 166 -13.51 7.12 -4.72
N ASN A 167 -14.18 7.13 -3.56
CA ASN A 167 -13.67 7.86 -2.41
C ASN A 167 -12.57 6.99 -1.78
N ALA A 168 -11.38 6.99 -2.38
CA ALA A 168 -10.19 6.57 -1.64
C ALA A 168 -9.82 7.62 -0.60
N SER A 169 -10.17 7.30 0.63
CA SER A 169 -9.65 8.00 1.80
C SER A 169 -8.51 7.17 2.34
N LEU A 170 -7.34 7.81 2.41
CA LEU A 170 -6.14 7.46 3.16
C LEU A 170 -5.13 6.46 2.56
N SER A 171 -4.04 7.00 2.02
CA SER A 171 -2.71 6.35 1.98
C SER A 171 -1.91 6.65 3.24
N ILE A 172 -1.69 5.66 4.11
CA ILE A 172 -0.69 5.77 5.20
C ILE A 172 0.70 5.66 4.58
N TYR A 173 1.45 6.77 4.58
CA TYR A 173 2.71 6.92 3.86
C TYR A 173 3.93 6.85 4.78
N SER A 174 4.87 5.93 4.55
CA SER A 174 6.19 5.92 5.21
C SER A 174 7.20 6.74 4.39
N ALA A 175 7.32 8.05 4.66
CA ALA A 175 8.32 8.87 3.98
C ALA A 175 9.72 8.64 4.55
N ARG A 176 10.61 8.07 3.75
CA ARG A 176 12.02 8.51 3.76
C ARG A 176 12.27 9.31 2.47
N GLY A 177 12.56 10.61 2.60
CA GLY A 177 13.11 11.44 1.50
C GLY A 177 12.13 12.14 0.55
N THR A 178 12.67 12.57 -0.60
CA THR A 178 12.05 13.41 -1.65
C THR A 178 10.88 12.73 -2.39
N THR A 179 10.86 11.40 -2.38
CA THR A 179 9.86 10.51 -3.00
C THR A 179 8.43 10.79 -2.53
N GLY A 180 8.25 11.08 -1.23
CA GLY A 180 6.91 11.30 -0.65
C GLY A 180 6.22 12.59 -1.03
N ARG A 181 6.98 13.65 -1.29
CA ARG A 181 6.40 14.95 -1.70
C ARG A 181 5.84 14.87 -3.13
N THR A 182 6.40 14.02 -3.98
CA THR A 182 5.96 13.81 -5.36
C THR A 182 4.65 13.03 -5.43
N CYS A 183 4.51 11.97 -4.64
CA CYS A 183 3.25 11.22 -4.53
C CYS A 183 2.13 12.08 -3.91
N LEU A 184 2.43 12.81 -2.83
CA LEU A 184 1.48 13.72 -2.18
C LEU A 184 0.88 14.74 -3.16
N ARG A 185 1.73 15.45 -3.91
CA ARG A 185 1.28 16.43 -4.92
C ARG A 185 0.43 15.83 -6.03
N ARG A 186 0.67 14.58 -6.43
CA ARG A 186 -0.10 13.91 -7.50
C ARG A 186 -1.49 13.52 -7.03
N PHE A 187 -1.58 12.83 -5.91
CA PHE A 187 -2.85 12.37 -5.34
C PHE A 187 -3.74 13.54 -4.86
N THR A 188 -3.16 14.64 -4.33
CA THR A 188 -3.94 15.85 -4.00
C THR A 188 -4.56 16.47 -5.25
N ARG A 189 -3.84 16.46 -6.39
CA ARG A 189 -4.39 16.91 -7.68
C ARG A 189 -5.51 16.00 -8.21
N TRP A 190 -5.63 14.78 -7.69
CA TRP A 190 -6.70 13.87 -8.06
C TRP A 190 -7.92 14.05 -7.16
N GLY A 191 -7.76 14.55 -5.92
CA GLY A 191 -8.88 14.70 -4.97
C GLY A 191 -8.93 13.56 -3.94
N ILE A 192 -7.82 12.82 -3.79
CA ILE A 192 -7.65 11.77 -2.79
C ILE A 192 -7.40 12.43 -1.43
N SER A 193 -8.14 11.98 -0.40
CA SER A 193 -7.93 12.43 0.99
C SER A 193 -6.77 11.66 1.64
N PHE A 194 -5.92 12.37 2.39
CA PHE A 194 -4.71 11.82 2.98
C PHE A 194 -4.67 11.97 4.50
N LEU A 195 -4.03 11.00 5.15
CA LEU A 195 -3.46 11.17 6.48
C LEU A 195 -1.96 10.81 6.42
N PRO A 196 -1.09 11.74 6.81
CA PRO A 196 0.33 11.45 6.93
C PRO A 196 0.55 10.40 8.04
N LYS A 197 1.62 9.62 7.94
CA LYS A 197 2.13 8.83 9.07
C LYS A 197 2.56 9.82 10.15
N LEU A 198 1.73 9.97 11.18
CA LEU A 198 2.01 10.83 12.33
C LEU A 198 3.01 10.12 13.26
N GLY A 199 4.26 10.07 12.82
CA GLY A 199 5.42 9.79 13.66
C GLY A 199 6.06 11.11 14.09
N VAL A 200 6.33 11.25 15.38
CA VAL A 200 6.88 12.46 16.01
C VAL A 200 8.15 12.93 15.27
N GLY A 201 8.18 14.19 14.82
CA GLY A 201 9.42 14.87 14.42
C GLY A 201 9.44 15.63 13.10
N SER A 202 8.44 16.45 12.77
CA SER A 202 8.68 17.68 11.99
C SER A 202 7.50 18.65 12.12
N SER A 203 7.82 19.85 12.60
CA SER A 203 7.04 21.10 12.76
C SER A 203 5.64 21.21 12.11
N PRO A 204 4.64 21.79 12.81
CA PRO A 204 3.26 21.89 12.33
C PRO A 204 3.13 22.85 11.13
N PHE A 205 2.74 22.32 9.98
CA PHE A 205 2.10 23.14 8.95
C PHE A 205 0.64 23.37 9.37
N THR A 206 0.33 24.62 9.66
CA THR A 206 -0.98 25.11 10.06
C THR A 206 -2.03 24.84 8.98
N ASN A 207 -3.07 24.11 9.37
CA ASN A 207 -4.33 24.00 8.64
C ASN A 207 -4.93 25.41 8.43
N ARG A 208 -5.16 25.80 7.18
CA ARG A 208 -6.30 26.63 6.81
C ARG A 208 -7.18 25.83 5.87
N LEU A 209 -8.10 25.07 6.46
CA LEU A 209 -9.31 24.62 5.79
C LEU A 209 -10.23 25.84 5.70
N THR A 210 -10.28 26.50 4.55
CA THR A 210 -11.40 27.39 4.23
C THR A 210 -12.54 26.53 3.72
N ALA A 211 -13.59 26.44 4.54
CA ALA A 211 -14.91 26.05 4.09
C ALA A 211 -15.39 26.99 2.97
N ARG A 212 -15.88 26.41 1.88
CA ARG A 212 -16.99 26.89 1.06
C ARG A 212 -17.42 25.77 0.13
#